data_AF-A0A538K5L9-F1
#
_entry.id   AF-A0A538K5L9-F1
#
_cell.length_a   1.000
_cell.length_b   1.000
_cell.length_c   1.000
_cell.angle_alpha   90.00
_cell.angle_beta   90.00
_cell.angle_gamma   90.00
#
_symmetry.space_group_name_H-M   'P 1'
#
loop_
_entity.id
_entity.type
_entity.pdbx_description
1 polymer ?
#
loop_
_entity_poly.entity_id
_entity_poly.type
_entity_poly.pdbx_seq_one_letter_code
_entity_poly.pdbx_strand_id
1 'polypeptide(L)'
;MGRRGAAGGQGAGARTFVTPFDRDDIYLLASAIDDVCDHVDEAAGNIVGYGVKVIRPQAKEQAQVILRSAEKLHEAVSRLEGFRDSSSQLHALRDLEDEGDRLNRAAVSELFSSGEDPIAVIRWKDIHEQLEEAVDACENAADVLEAILVKNR
;
A
#
# COMPACT_ATOMS: atom_id res chain seq x y z
N MET A 1 67.47 -17.24 -2.33
CA MET A 1 66.57 -17.46 -3.49
C MET A 1 66.10 -18.92 -3.45
N GLY A 2 64.85 -19.35 -3.57
CA GLY A 2 63.55 -18.76 -3.84
C GLY A 2 62.46 -19.75 -3.39
N ARG A 3 61.23 -19.25 -3.18
CA ARG A 3 60.13 -19.79 -2.37
C ARG A 3 59.31 -20.94 -3.00
N ARG A 4 58.60 -21.64 -2.10
CA ARG A 4 57.40 -22.50 -2.29
C ARG A 4 56.33 -21.88 -3.21
N GLY A 5 55.50 -22.73 -3.82
CA GLY A 5 54.20 -22.35 -4.38
C GLY A 5 53.35 -23.57 -4.79
N ALA A 6 52.60 -24.12 -3.83
CA ALA A 6 51.50 -25.05 -4.08
C ALA A 6 50.17 -24.29 -3.97
N ALA A 7 49.19 -24.76 -4.76
CA ALA A 7 47.74 -24.61 -4.62
C ALA A 7 47.10 -23.22 -4.78
N GLY A 8 45.98 -23.19 -5.51
CA GLY A 8 45.08 -22.04 -5.56
C GLY A 8 44.12 -22.05 -6.73
N GLY A 9 43.43 -23.18 -6.98
CA GLY A 9 42.27 -23.19 -7.88
C GLY A 9 41.18 -22.30 -7.28
N GLN A 10 40.85 -21.23 -7.99
CA GLN A 10 39.84 -20.26 -7.61
C GLN A 10 38.46 -20.92 -7.58
N GLY A 11 37.91 -21.12 -6.39
CA GLY A 11 36.48 -21.34 -6.21
C GLY A 11 35.76 -20.02 -6.45
N ALA A 12 35.08 -19.89 -7.58
CA ALA A 12 34.14 -18.81 -7.82
C ALA A 12 33.05 -18.88 -6.74
N GLY A 13 33.13 -18.01 -5.74
CA GLY A 13 32.08 -17.85 -4.75
C GLY A 13 30.80 -17.45 -5.48
N ALA A 14 29.82 -18.35 -5.48
CA ALA A 14 28.45 -17.97 -5.79
C ALA A 14 28.12 -16.78 -4.89
N ARG A 15 27.88 -15.62 -5.49
CA ARG A 15 27.19 -14.52 -4.81
C ARG A 15 25.78 -15.03 -4.58
N THR A 16 25.59 -15.80 -3.52
CA THR A 16 24.26 -16.08 -2.99
C THR A 16 23.66 -14.71 -2.76
N PHE A 17 22.60 -14.38 -3.51
CA PHE A 17 21.72 -13.27 -3.17
C PHE A 17 21.14 -13.63 -1.80
N VAL A 18 21.84 -13.24 -0.75
CA VAL A 18 21.32 -13.28 0.61
C VAL A 18 20.35 -12.12 0.66
N THR A 19 19.05 -12.43 0.64
CA THR A 19 18.01 -11.42 0.85
C THR A 19 18.24 -10.81 2.24
N PRO A 20 18.14 -9.48 2.38
CA PRO A 20 18.46 -8.81 3.64
C PRO A 20 17.55 -9.22 4.80
N PHE A 21 16.42 -9.85 4.52
CA PHE A 21 15.48 -10.43 5.48
C PHE A 21 14.72 -11.63 4.84
N ASP A 22 13.81 -12.21 5.61
CA ASP A 22 13.10 -13.46 5.29
C ASP A 22 12.33 -13.39 3.96
N ARG A 23 12.30 -14.49 3.21
CA ARG A 23 11.52 -14.56 1.96
C ARG A 23 10.03 -14.51 2.23
N ASP A 24 9.58 -15.06 3.36
CA ASP A 24 8.19 -15.01 3.76
C ASP A 24 7.77 -13.57 4.06
N ASP A 25 8.64 -12.79 4.72
CA ASP A 25 8.45 -11.36 4.97
C ASP A 25 8.37 -10.55 3.66
N ILE A 26 9.23 -10.86 2.67
CA ILE A 26 9.17 -10.22 1.34
C ILE A 26 7.84 -10.53 0.65
N TYR A 27 7.40 -11.79 0.68
CA TYR A 27 6.14 -12.20 0.07
C TYR A 27 4.94 -11.52 0.75
N LEU A 28 4.91 -11.49 2.08
CA LEU A 28 3.85 -10.84 2.85
C LEU A 28 3.75 -9.35 2.52
N LEU A 29 4.89 -8.64 2.50
CA LEU A 29 4.90 -7.22 2.16
C LEU A 29 4.48 -6.97 0.70
N ALA A 30 4.95 -7.79 -0.24
CA ALA A 30 4.57 -7.66 -1.64
C ALA A 30 3.06 -7.91 -1.84
N SER A 31 2.49 -8.92 -1.18
CA SER A 31 1.05 -9.20 -1.22
C SER A 31 0.23 -8.05 -0.66
N ALA A 32 0.62 -7.50 0.50
CA ALA A 32 -0.10 -6.38 1.11
C ALA A 32 -0.04 -5.10 0.24
N ILE A 33 1.06 -4.89 -0.49
CA ILE A 33 1.16 -3.78 -1.46
C ILE A 33 0.28 -4.05 -2.70
N ASP A 34 0.16 -5.30 -3.14
CA ASP A 34 -0.69 -5.70 -4.27
C ASP A 34 -2.18 -5.45 -3.96
N ASP A 35 -2.62 -5.71 -2.73
CA ASP A 35 -3.99 -5.45 -2.27
C ASP A 35 -4.40 -3.97 -2.48
N VAL A 36 -3.47 -3.02 -2.32
CA VAL A 36 -3.70 -1.60 -2.64
C VAL A 36 -4.04 -1.42 -4.13
N CYS A 37 -3.29 -2.07 -5.02
CA CYS A 37 -3.52 -2.00 -6.45
C CYS A 37 -4.85 -2.66 -6.84
N ASP A 38 -5.17 -3.81 -6.24
CA ASP A 38 -6.41 -4.54 -6.50
C ASP A 38 -7.63 -3.70 -6.13
N HIS A 39 -7.64 -3.06 -4.97
CA HIS A 39 -8.74 -2.18 -4.57
C HIS A 39 -8.87 -0.94 -5.47
N VAL A 40 -7.75 -0.34 -5.90
CA VAL A 40 -7.80 0.76 -6.88
C VAL A 40 -8.37 0.30 -8.23
N ASP A 41 -7.97 -0.89 -8.70
CA ASP A 41 -8.49 -1.46 -9.95
C ASP A 41 -9.99 -1.79 -9.84
N GLU A 42 -10.43 -2.36 -8.71
CA GLU A 42 -11.84 -2.65 -8.46
C GLU A 42 -12.69 -1.36 -8.41
N ALA A 43 -12.21 -0.30 -7.76
CA ALA A 43 -12.90 0.99 -7.75
C ALA A 43 -13.02 1.58 -9.17
N ALA A 44 -11.95 1.49 -9.97
CA ALA A 44 -11.95 1.91 -11.37
C ALA A 44 -12.89 1.05 -12.23
N GLY A 45 -12.89 -0.27 -12.00
CA GLY A 45 -13.78 -1.25 -12.61
C GLY A 45 -15.25 -0.93 -12.33
N ASN A 46 -15.59 -0.59 -11.09
CA ASN A 46 -16.94 -0.18 -10.69
C ASN A 46 -17.38 1.13 -11.38
N ILE A 47 -16.49 2.13 -11.47
CA ILE A 47 -16.77 3.37 -12.21
C ILE A 47 -17.16 3.07 -13.67
N VAL A 48 -16.39 2.21 -14.34
CA VAL A 48 -16.64 1.83 -15.74
C VAL A 48 -17.90 0.96 -15.86
N GLY A 49 -17.98 -0.11 -15.07
CA GLY A 49 -19.04 -1.11 -15.09
C GLY A 49 -20.42 -0.53 -14.78
N TYR A 50 -20.48 0.46 -13.87
CA TYR A 50 -21.71 1.16 -13.51
C TYR A 50 -22.07 2.30 -14.48
N GLY A 51 -21.21 2.58 -15.46
CA GLY A 51 -21.44 3.61 -16.46
C GLY A 51 -21.38 5.03 -15.90
N VAL A 52 -20.60 5.25 -14.84
CA VAL A 52 -20.42 6.56 -14.22
C VAL A 52 -19.79 7.52 -15.24
N LYS A 53 -20.41 8.70 -15.41
CA LYS A 53 -19.96 9.73 -16.37
C LYS A 53 -19.32 10.95 -15.71
N VAL A 54 -19.67 11.21 -14.46
CA VAL A 54 -19.18 12.36 -13.70
C VAL A 54 -18.67 11.85 -12.36
N ILE A 55 -17.38 12.03 -12.11
CA ILE A 55 -16.76 11.63 -10.85
C ILE A 55 -17.09 12.66 -9.76
N ARG A 56 -17.64 12.19 -8.63
CA ARG A 56 -17.97 13.01 -7.47
C ARG A 56 -16.72 13.63 -6.83
N PRO A 57 -16.82 14.84 -6.25
CA PRO A 57 -15.71 15.47 -5.55
C PRO A 57 -15.11 14.59 -4.44
N GLN A 58 -15.96 13.97 -3.62
CA GLN A 58 -15.54 13.13 -2.49
C GLN A 58 -14.71 11.93 -2.94
N ALA A 59 -15.06 11.30 -4.07
CA ALA A 59 -14.28 10.20 -4.64
C ALA A 59 -12.90 10.67 -5.14
N LYS A 60 -12.78 11.91 -5.62
CA LYS A 60 -11.48 12.50 -6.00
C LYS A 60 -10.64 12.79 -4.77
N GLU A 61 -11.25 13.24 -3.68
CA GLU A 61 -10.58 13.46 -2.40
C GLU A 61 -10.04 12.15 -1.83
N GLN A 62 -10.83 11.08 -1.81
CA GLN A 62 -10.34 9.74 -1.44
C GLN A 62 -9.18 9.30 -2.35
N ALA A 63 -9.29 9.48 -3.67
CA ALA A 63 -8.18 9.14 -4.58
C ALA A 63 -6.89 9.94 -4.29
N GLN A 64 -7.00 11.20 -3.83
CA GLN A 64 -5.85 11.99 -3.39
C GLN A 64 -5.26 11.48 -2.07
N VAL A 65 -6.09 10.96 -1.15
CA VAL A 65 -5.62 10.29 0.06
C VAL A 65 -4.87 9.00 -0.29
N ILE A 66 -5.41 8.17 -1.18
CA ILE A 66 -4.75 6.93 -1.65
C ILE A 66 -3.37 7.28 -2.25
N LEU A 67 -3.29 8.30 -3.12
CA LEU A 67 -2.02 8.71 -3.71
C LEU A 67 -0.99 9.12 -2.64
N ARG A 68 -1.38 9.97 -1.69
CA ARG A 68 -0.48 10.39 -0.59
C ARG A 68 -0.07 9.20 0.28
N SER A 69 -0.97 8.25 0.51
CA SER A 69 -0.70 7.04 1.29
C SER A 69 0.30 6.15 0.57
N ALA A 70 0.09 5.89 -0.72
CA ALA A 70 1.02 5.14 -1.56
C ALA A 70 2.42 5.80 -1.63
N GLU A 71 2.50 7.13 -1.70
CA GLU A 71 3.78 7.87 -1.64
C GLU A 71 4.50 7.65 -0.30
N LYS A 72 3.76 7.70 0.83
CA LYS A 72 4.34 7.47 2.17
C LYS A 72 4.75 6.02 2.38
N LEU A 73 3.95 5.07 1.89
CA LEU A 73 4.28 3.66 1.91
C LEU A 73 5.55 3.39 1.08
N HIS A 74 5.66 3.98 -0.12
CA HIS A 74 6.86 3.89 -0.94
C HIS A 74 8.11 4.44 -0.23
N GLU A 75 7.99 5.61 0.42
CA GLU A 75 9.08 6.16 1.25
C GLU A 75 9.51 5.20 2.36
N ALA A 76 8.55 4.56 3.04
CA ALA A 76 8.81 3.61 4.12
C ALA A 76 9.46 2.32 3.61
N VAL A 77 8.95 1.74 2.53
CA VAL A 77 9.53 0.54 1.89
C VAL A 77 10.96 0.82 1.39
N SER A 78 11.22 2.01 0.85
CA SER A 78 12.57 2.41 0.41
C SER A 78 13.58 2.52 1.56
N ARG A 79 13.10 2.68 2.80
CA ARG A 79 13.93 2.69 4.03
C ARG A 79 14.18 1.31 4.60
N LEU A 80 13.46 0.29 4.13
CA LEU A 80 13.70 -1.10 4.51
C LEU A 80 15.12 -1.54 4.13
N GLU A 81 15.67 -1.03 3.02
CA GLU A 81 17.10 -1.19 2.72
C GLU A 81 17.93 -0.51 3.81
N GLY A 82 18.68 -1.33 4.55
CA GLY A 82 19.48 -0.90 5.70
C GLY A 82 18.69 -0.69 7.00
N PHE A 83 17.44 -1.15 7.08
CA PHE A 83 16.58 -1.11 8.28
C PHE A 83 16.52 0.28 8.92
N ARG A 84 16.37 1.31 8.09
CA ARG A 84 16.36 2.70 8.54
C ARG A 84 15.03 3.02 9.23
N ASP A 85 15.08 3.98 10.16
CA ASP A 85 13.89 4.45 10.85
C ASP A 85 12.86 4.98 9.85
N SER A 86 11.64 4.45 9.97
CA SER A 86 10.48 4.78 9.13
C SER A 86 9.31 5.29 9.96
N SER A 87 9.53 5.56 11.26
CA SER A 87 8.47 5.96 12.20
C SER A 87 7.66 7.15 11.70
N SER A 88 8.30 8.16 11.10
CA SER A 88 7.58 9.32 10.55
C SER A 88 6.66 8.99 9.37
N GLN A 89 7.05 8.03 8.53
CA GLN A 89 6.22 7.60 7.40
C GLN A 89 5.02 6.80 7.90
N LEU A 90 5.24 5.88 8.85
CA LEU A 90 4.19 5.06 9.44
C LEU A 90 3.15 5.92 10.19
N HIS A 91 3.58 6.94 10.93
CA HIS A 91 2.64 7.88 11.57
C HIS A 91 1.83 8.67 10.53
N ALA A 92 2.47 9.12 9.45
CA ALA A 92 1.76 9.83 8.39
C ALA A 92 0.75 8.94 7.65
N LEU A 93 1.01 7.64 7.52
CA LEU A 93 0.06 6.68 6.96
C LEU A 93 -1.18 6.54 7.84
N ARG A 94 -1.01 6.43 9.17
CA ARG A 94 -2.13 6.41 10.12
C ARG A 94 -2.97 7.69 10.05
N ASP A 95 -2.33 8.85 9.99
CA ASP A 95 -3.05 10.13 9.84
C ASP A 95 -3.87 10.21 8.53
N LEU A 96 -3.38 9.56 7.46
CA LEU A 96 -4.03 9.50 6.15
C LEU A 96 -5.18 8.49 6.13
N GLU A 97 -5.04 7.35 6.82
CA GLU A 97 -6.12 6.39 7.03
C GLU A 97 -7.29 7.07 7.75
N ASP A 98 -7.02 7.70 8.90
CA ASP A 98 -8.01 8.48 9.66
C ASP A 98 -8.73 9.53 8.77
N GLU A 99 -8.01 10.12 7.81
CA GLU A 99 -8.55 11.06 6.84
C GLU A 99 -9.46 10.39 5.80
N GLY A 100 -9.01 9.30 5.18
CA GLY A 100 -9.78 8.53 4.20
C GLY A 100 -11.07 7.97 4.80
N ASP A 101 -10.95 7.47 6.02
CA ASP A 101 -12.01 6.91 6.84
C ASP A 101 -13.08 7.96 7.22
N ARG A 102 -12.65 9.19 7.56
CA ARG A 102 -13.54 10.36 7.71
C ARG A 102 -14.25 10.74 6.40
N LEU A 103 -13.53 10.74 5.27
CA LEU A 103 -14.10 11.07 3.96
C LEU A 103 -15.13 10.03 3.51
N ASN A 104 -14.85 8.74 3.72
CA ASN A 104 -15.76 7.64 3.41
C ASN A 104 -17.08 7.81 4.18
N ARG A 105 -17.01 7.98 5.50
CA ARG A 105 -18.20 8.20 6.35
C ARG A 105 -19.02 9.42 5.91
N ALA A 106 -18.36 10.52 5.55
CA ALA A 106 -19.04 11.72 5.06
C ALA A 106 -19.74 11.46 3.71
N ALA A 107 -19.04 10.85 2.76
CA ALA A 107 -19.57 10.54 1.43
C ALA A 107 -20.78 9.59 1.50
N VAL A 108 -20.68 8.50 2.28
CA VAL A 108 -21.77 7.55 2.47
C VAL A 108 -22.97 8.23 3.16
N SER A 109 -22.74 9.02 4.20
CA SER A 109 -23.81 9.77 4.88
C SER A 109 -24.55 10.73 3.93
N GLU A 110 -23.83 11.42 3.06
CA GLU A 110 -24.42 12.30 2.04
C GLU A 110 -25.27 11.52 1.04
N LEU A 111 -24.80 10.37 0.54
CA LEU A 111 -25.56 9.52 -0.38
C LEU A 111 -26.94 9.17 0.18
N PHE A 112 -27.00 8.71 1.43
CA PHE A 112 -28.25 8.28 2.06
C PHE A 112 -29.18 9.43 2.49
N SER A 113 -28.65 10.64 2.63
CA SER A 113 -29.45 11.83 3.02
C SER A 113 -29.87 12.71 1.84
N SER A 114 -29.28 12.52 0.66
CA SER A 114 -29.50 13.34 -0.53
C SER A 114 -30.87 13.19 -1.21
N GLY A 115 -31.61 12.10 -0.92
CA GLY A 115 -32.83 11.75 -1.65
C GLY A 115 -32.59 11.30 -3.08
N GLU A 116 -31.35 10.91 -3.40
CA GLU A 116 -30.94 10.44 -4.73
C GLU A 116 -31.56 9.08 -5.07
N ASP A 117 -31.58 8.77 -6.36
CA ASP A 117 -32.04 7.48 -6.87
C ASP A 117 -31.30 6.31 -6.20
N PRO A 118 -32.00 5.28 -5.69
CA PRO A 118 -31.36 4.18 -4.97
C PRO A 118 -30.29 3.43 -5.78
N ILE A 119 -30.40 3.37 -7.11
CA ILE A 119 -29.37 2.73 -7.94
C ILE A 119 -28.10 3.59 -7.95
N ALA A 120 -28.23 4.91 -8.00
CA ALA A 120 -27.09 5.81 -7.86
C ALA A 120 -26.45 5.71 -6.46
N VAL A 121 -27.25 5.58 -5.39
CA VAL A 121 -26.73 5.34 -4.03
C VAL A 121 -25.92 4.06 -3.96
N ILE A 122 -26.42 2.94 -4.48
CA ILE A 122 -25.69 1.66 -4.51
C ILE A 122 -24.37 1.81 -5.25
N ARG A 123 -24.40 2.35 -6.48
CA ARG A 123 -23.19 2.52 -7.31
C ARG A 123 -22.10 3.30 -6.59
N TRP A 124 -22.48 4.42 -5.99
CA TRP A 124 -21.51 5.29 -5.33
C TRP A 124 -21.05 4.75 -3.99
N LYS A 125 -21.92 4.07 -3.25
CA LYS A 125 -21.52 3.38 -2.02
C LYS A 125 -20.43 2.34 -2.32
N ASP A 126 -20.65 1.46 -3.29
CA ASP A 126 -19.66 0.44 -3.65
C ASP A 126 -18.33 1.06 -4.09
N ILE A 127 -18.35 2.17 -4.86
CA ILE A 127 -17.13 2.88 -5.26
C ILE A 127 -16.42 3.53 -4.06
N HIS A 128 -17.15 4.17 -3.15
CA HIS A 128 -16.57 4.83 -1.98
C HIS A 128 -15.96 3.85 -0.99
N GLU A 129 -16.63 2.71 -0.77
CA GLU A 129 -16.10 1.62 0.05
C GLU A 129 -14.84 1.06 -0.60
N GLN A 130 -14.84 0.82 -1.90
CA GLN A 130 -13.65 0.28 -2.56
C GLN A 130 -12.44 1.24 -2.54
N LEU A 131 -12.68 2.55 -2.59
CA LEU A 131 -11.65 3.56 -2.41
C LEU A 131 -11.14 3.63 -0.96
N GLU A 132 -11.98 3.32 0.02
CA GLU A 132 -11.56 3.24 1.42
C GLU A 132 -10.74 1.97 1.69
N GLU A 133 -11.15 0.81 1.16
CA GLU A 133 -10.36 -0.44 1.23
C GLU A 133 -8.95 -0.24 0.64
N ALA A 134 -8.79 0.59 -0.39
CA ALA A 134 -7.46 0.94 -0.91
C ALA A 134 -6.62 1.79 0.07
N VAL A 135 -7.25 2.63 0.88
CA VAL A 135 -6.58 3.38 1.96
C VAL A 135 -6.21 2.45 3.10
N ASP A 136 -7.13 1.58 3.54
CA ASP A 136 -6.90 0.58 4.57
C ASP A 136 -5.76 -0.39 4.17
N ALA A 137 -5.74 -0.84 2.92
CA ALA A 137 -4.65 -1.67 2.40
C ALA A 137 -3.27 -0.97 2.47
N CYS A 138 -3.21 0.37 2.35
CA CYS A 138 -1.97 1.09 2.56
C CYS A 138 -1.51 1.02 4.03
N GLU A 139 -2.43 1.10 4.99
CA GLU A 139 -2.14 0.91 6.41
C GLU A 139 -1.73 -0.54 6.70
N ASN A 140 -2.45 -1.53 6.19
CA ASN A 140 -2.11 -2.95 6.34
C ASN A 140 -0.69 -3.26 5.84
N ALA A 141 -0.30 -2.72 4.68
CA ALA A 141 1.06 -2.84 4.17
C ALA A 141 2.09 -2.13 5.08
N ALA A 142 1.72 -1.01 5.70
CA ALA A 142 2.54 -0.29 6.66
C ALA A 142 2.77 -1.10 7.94
N ASP A 143 1.74 -1.77 8.45
CA ASP A 143 1.80 -2.63 9.63
C ASP A 143 2.66 -3.88 9.38
N VAL A 144 2.54 -4.49 8.19
CA VAL A 144 3.43 -5.57 7.76
C VAL A 144 4.88 -5.09 7.72
N LEU A 145 5.13 -3.91 7.14
CA LEU A 145 6.47 -3.31 7.11
C LEU A 145 7.00 -3.04 8.53
N GLU A 146 6.17 -2.50 9.44
CA GLU A 146 6.55 -2.24 10.83
C GLU A 146 6.95 -3.53 11.54
N ALA A 147 6.17 -4.61 11.37
CA ALA A 147 6.47 -5.92 11.93
C ALA A 147 7.83 -6.46 11.45
N ILE A 148 8.14 -6.32 10.15
CA ILE A 148 9.43 -6.72 9.57
C ILE A 148 10.58 -5.90 10.18
N LEU A 149 10.41 -4.58 10.32
CA LEU A 149 11.42 -3.70 10.90
C LEU A 149 11.68 -4.04 12.38
N VAL A 150 10.63 -4.36 13.15
CA VAL A 150 10.76 -4.79 14.55
C VAL A 150 11.47 -6.14 14.67
N LYS A 151 11.18 -7.10 13.78
CA LYS A 151 11.80 -8.43 13.76
C LYS A 151 13.31 -8.39 13.47
N ASN A 152 13.77 -7.39 12.71
CA ASN A 152 15.16 -7.27 12.24
C ASN A 152 15.95 -6.13 12.92
N ARG A 153 15.44 -5.60 14.03
CA ARG A 153 16.13 -4.64 14.90
C ARG A 153 17.03 -5.29 15.93
#